data_AF-A0A6A7LBW0-F1
#
_entry.id   AF-A0A6A7LBW0-F1
#
_cell.length_a   1.000
_cell.length_b   1.000
_cell.length_c   1.000
_cell.angle_alpha   90.00
_cell.angle_beta   90.00
_cell.angle_gamma   90.00
#
_symmetry.space_group_name_H-M   'P 1'
#
loop_
_entity.id
_entity.type
_entity.pdbx_description
1 polymer ?
#
loop_
_entity_poly.entity_id
_entity_poly.type
_entity_poly.pdbx_seq_one_letter_code
_entity_poly.pdbx_strand_id
1 'polypeptide(L)'
;MLVGGIGGVGLDGNVKNSDNWAPRVGVAYQFDDSTVVRAGYGRSCDIGVFGSLFGGVVTQNLPVLSRQQLNAPSQGDAVFTLSDGPPPPAFVEVGPDGRFPLPDQVSTPALRDKQRLPAVDAWNVTLQRQLSDSLSLEVGYVGNRGARVFVGDDVAPNANEPTIDGFTAGVPIDERRPFFAGLKTPNQNLGGAFGWTQGVNFYCICGINWYNSLQAKLEQRFSQGLTYRVSYTLQRARGEGSSYFFWDRTLEQGPRDWDRTHNLVVSAVAELPFGRGRRYGGDVSPLVDGIIGGWQFNVNYSNLSGMPFNVDYRGASADRDVGPNRPDLIGDPDGPKTRDQWFNATPIGEPGSAFGRPAAGTFGSIGRNELRGPSFWQVDASVFKNIRMGGTRQL
;
A
#
# COMPACT_ATOMS: atom_id res chain seq x y z
N MET A 1 -32.73 2.74 3.03
CA MET A 1 -31.97 1.58 3.55
C MET A 1 -32.85 0.34 3.54
N LEU A 2 -32.26 -0.86 3.69
CA LEU A 2 -32.96 -2.15 3.75
C LEU A 2 -32.72 -2.81 5.11
N VAL A 3 -33.72 -3.52 5.63
CA VAL A 3 -33.64 -4.29 6.88
C VAL A 3 -33.81 -5.76 6.59
N GLY A 4 -32.78 -6.56 6.86
CA GLY A 4 -32.81 -8.01 6.63
C GLY A 4 -33.90 -8.69 7.47
N GLY A 5 -34.66 -9.59 6.83
CA GLY A 5 -35.74 -10.34 7.47
C GLY A 5 -37.10 -9.64 7.49
N ILE A 6 -37.23 -8.43 6.92
CA ILE A 6 -38.50 -7.67 6.88
C ILE A 6 -38.91 -7.43 5.42
N GLY A 7 -40.22 -7.53 5.13
CA GLY A 7 -40.79 -7.07 3.85
C GLY A 7 -40.24 -7.73 2.59
N GLY A 8 -39.83 -9.00 2.67
CA GLY A 8 -39.23 -9.73 1.54
C GLY A 8 -37.74 -9.42 1.30
N VAL A 9 -37.11 -8.66 2.20
CA VAL A 9 -35.65 -8.52 2.25
C VAL A 9 -35.07 -9.77 2.93
N GLY A 10 -34.27 -10.55 2.20
CA GLY A 10 -33.54 -11.69 2.74
C GLY A 10 -32.58 -11.30 3.87
N LEU A 11 -32.17 -12.27 4.68
CA LEU A 11 -31.22 -12.04 5.78
C LEU A 11 -29.84 -11.55 5.29
N ASP A 12 -29.54 -11.77 4.01
CA ASP A 12 -28.38 -11.29 3.27
C ASP A 12 -28.60 -9.90 2.66
N GLY A 13 -29.70 -9.21 2.98
CA GLY A 13 -30.06 -7.93 2.36
C GLY A 13 -30.39 -8.04 0.86
N ASN A 14 -30.71 -9.25 0.38
CA ASN A 14 -30.86 -9.59 -1.04
C ASN A 14 -29.58 -9.40 -1.88
N VAL A 15 -28.40 -9.40 -1.24
CA VAL A 15 -27.11 -9.26 -1.92
C VAL A 15 -26.74 -10.57 -2.63
N LYS A 16 -26.49 -10.49 -3.93
CA LYS A 16 -26.12 -11.65 -4.77
C LYS A 16 -24.62 -11.85 -4.78
N ASN A 17 -24.17 -13.11 -4.72
CA ASN A 17 -22.76 -13.46 -4.92
C ASN A 17 -22.49 -13.91 -6.36
N SER A 18 -21.26 -13.72 -6.83
CA SER A 18 -20.76 -14.35 -8.06
C SER A 18 -19.83 -15.51 -7.76
N ASP A 19 -19.80 -16.48 -8.66
CA ASP A 19 -18.74 -17.50 -8.67
C ASP A 19 -17.38 -16.85 -8.95
N ASN A 20 -16.35 -17.29 -8.22
CA ASN A 20 -14.99 -16.79 -8.36
C ASN A 20 -14.09 -17.94 -8.82
N TRP A 21 -13.50 -17.80 -10.00
CA TRP A 21 -12.59 -18.78 -10.57
C TRP A 21 -11.13 -18.34 -10.36
N ALA A 22 -10.33 -19.24 -9.77
CA ALA A 22 -8.96 -18.97 -9.32
C ALA A 22 -7.99 -20.05 -9.87
N PRO A 23 -7.72 -20.06 -11.19
CA PRO A 23 -6.84 -21.05 -11.81
C PRO A 23 -5.39 -20.87 -11.39
N ARG A 24 -4.62 -21.95 -11.47
CA ARG A 24 -3.17 -21.94 -11.31
C ARG A 24 -2.55 -22.88 -12.34
N VAL A 25 -1.48 -22.42 -12.97
CA VAL A 25 -0.68 -23.20 -13.92
C VAL A 25 0.79 -22.89 -13.68
N GLY A 26 1.63 -23.92 -13.77
CA GLY A 26 3.06 -23.79 -13.64
C GLY A 26 3.77 -24.70 -14.62
N VAL A 27 4.91 -24.24 -15.13
CA VAL A 27 5.77 -24.98 -16.05
C VAL A 27 7.20 -24.86 -15.54
N ALA A 28 7.92 -25.98 -15.57
CA ALA A 28 9.36 -26.00 -15.35
C ALA A 28 10.01 -26.77 -16.51
N TYR A 29 11.08 -26.21 -17.05
CA TYR A 29 11.83 -26.80 -18.15
C TYR A 29 13.32 -26.70 -17.87
N GLN A 30 14.00 -27.84 -17.92
CA GLN A 30 15.44 -27.92 -17.84
C GLN A 30 16.01 -27.81 -19.25
N PHE A 31 16.69 -26.70 -19.55
CA PHE A 31 17.29 -26.45 -20.86
C PHE A 31 18.54 -27.29 -21.09
N ASP A 32 19.35 -27.44 -20.04
CA ASP A 32 20.55 -28.27 -19.97
C ASP A 32 20.80 -28.69 -18.51
N ASP A 33 21.87 -29.46 -18.26
CA ASP A 33 22.20 -29.96 -16.91
C ASP A 33 22.41 -28.86 -15.86
N SER A 34 22.65 -27.62 -16.29
CA SER A 34 22.96 -26.47 -15.43
C SER A 34 21.91 -25.36 -15.48
N THR A 35 20.90 -25.43 -16.35
CA THR A 35 19.98 -24.32 -16.63
C THR A 35 18.53 -24.76 -16.55
N VAL A 36 17.75 -24.11 -15.69
CA VAL A 36 16.32 -24.36 -15.52
C VAL A 36 15.54 -23.07 -15.65
N VAL A 37 14.46 -23.11 -16.43
CA VAL A 37 13.45 -22.05 -16.45
C VAL A 37 12.19 -22.54 -15.77
N ARG A 38 11.57 -21.65 -14.99
CA ARG A 38 10.28 -21.88 -14.35
C ARG A 38 9.37 -20.69 -14.65
N ALA A 39 8.11 -20.98 -14.93
CA ALA A 39 7.08 -19.97 -15.09
C ALA A 39 5.83 -20.40 -14.34
N GLY A 40 5.11 -19.43 -13.79
CA GLY A 40 3.90 -19.67 -13.04
C GLY A 40 2.90 -18.55 -13.26
N TYR A 41 1.62 -18.91 -13.27
CA TYR A 41 0.50 -17.98 -13.18
C TYR A 41 -0.52 -18.53 -12.17
N GLY A 42 -1.07 -17.65 -11.36
CA GLY A 42 -2.16 -18.00 -10.46
C GLY A 42 -3.03 -16.80 -10.14
N ARG A 43 -4.33 -17.03 -10.02
CA ARG A 43 -5.26 -16.08 -9.43
C ARG A 43 -5.59 -16.48 -8.00
N SER A 44 -5.69 -15.50 -7.12
CA SER A 44 -6.20 -15.66 -5.76
C SER A 44 -7.31 -14.64 -5.53
N CYS A 45 -8.32 -15.02 -4.75
CA CYS A 45 -9.38 -14.13 -4.32
C CYS A 45 -9.24 -13.83 -2.83
N ASP A 46 -9.60 -12.61 -2.45
CA ASP A 46 -9.54 -12.13 -1.07
C ASP A 46 -10.97 -11.96 -0.53
N ILE A 47 -11.19 -12.26 0.75
CA ILE A 47 -12.53 -12.19 1.38
C ILE A 47 -12.79 -10.86 2.09
N GLY A 48 -11.85 -9.92 1.98
CA GLY A 48 -11.81 -8.67 2.71
C GLY A 48 -11.47 -8.83 4.18
N VAL A 49 -11.75 -7.78 4.94
CA VAL A 49 -11.39 -7.66 6.35
C VAL A 49 -12.64 -7.24 7.12
N PHE A 50 -12.84 -7.76 8.34
CA PHE A 50 -13.94 -7.37 9.23
C PHE A 50 -15.34 -7.36 8.58
N GLY A 51 -15.61 -8.34 7.72
CA GLY A 51 -16.90 -8.46 7.05
C GLY A 51 -17.13 -7.42 5.94
N SER A 52 -16.11 -6.73 5.46
CA SER A 52 -16.23 -5.72 4.40
C SER A 52 -16.89 -6.21 3.10
N LEU A 53 -16.94 -7.53 2.85
CA LEU A 53 -17.65 -8.11 1.71
C LEU A 53 -18.97 -8.82 2.05
N PHE A 54 -19.12 -9.32 3.28
CA PHE A 54 -20.20 -10.26 3.63
C PHE A 54 -20.99 -9.91 4.89
N GLY A 55 -20.41 -9.17 5.84
CA GLY A 55 -20.96 -9.04 7.19
C GLY A 55 -21.23 -7.60 7.63
N GLY A 56 -20.33 -6.66 7.30
CA GLY A 56 -20.31 -5.31 7.88
C GLY A 56 -21.63 -4.56 7.72
N VAL A 57 -22.26 -4.61 6.54
CA VAL A 57 -23.54 -3.92 6.32
C VAL A 57 -24.69 -4.59 7.08
N VAL A 58 -24.75 -5.92 7.13
CA VAL A 58 -25.85 -6.66 7.75
C VAL A 58 -25.76 -6.59 9.28
N THR A 59 -24.55 -6.64 9.84
CA THR A 59 -24.33 -6.60 11.29
C THR A 59 -24.25 -5.20 11.88
N GLN A 60 -24.04 -4.17 11.06
CA GLN A 60 -23.90 -2.77 11.52
C GLN A 60 -25.07 -1.86 11.08
N ASN A 61 -26.20 -2.46 10.73
CA ASN A 61 -27.47 -1.78 10.48
C ASN A 61 -28.61 -2.54 11.19
N LEU A 62 -29.83 -1.97 11.13
CA LEU A 62 -31.02 -2.62 11.66
C LEU A 62 -31.25 -3.99 10.99
N PRO A 63 -31.76 -4.99 11.75
CA PRO A 63 -32.21 -4.88 13.14
C PRO A 63 -31.09 -5.13 14.17
N VAL A 64 -29.87 -5.43 13.73
CA VAL A 64 -28.76 -5.85 14.61
C VAL A 64 -28.17 -4.68 15.38
N LEU A 65 -27.99 -3.54 14.71
CA LEU A 65 -27.34 -2.36 15.28
C LEU A 65 -28.08 -1.08 14.86
N SER A 66 -28.43 -0.26 15.84
CA SER A 66 -28.88 1.11 15.62
C SER A 66 -27.72 2.07 15.79
N ARG A 67 -27.50 2.97 14.83
CA ARG A 67 -26.44 3.98 14.87
C ARG A 67 -27.02 5.31 15.33
N GLN A 68 -26.35 5.94 16.28
CA GLN A 68 -26.65 7.29 16.73
C GLN A 68 -25.37 8.12 16.61
N GLN A 69 -25.48 9.30 16.04
CA GLN A 69 -24.41 10.30 16.04
C GLN A 69 -24.93 11.54 16.76
N LEU A 70 -24.14 12.01 17.72
CA LEU A 70 -24.44 13.20 18.51
C LEU A 70 -23.29 14.19 18.31
N ASN A 71 -23.62 15.40 17.90
CA ASN A 71 -22.62 16.44 17.63
C ASN A 71 -22.68 17.49 18.75
N ALA A 72 -21.51 17.91 19.25
CA ALA A 72 -21.43 19.02 20.19
C ALA A 72 -21.72 20.35 19.48
N PRO A 73 -22.21 21.38 20.21
CA PRO A 73 -22.43 22.71 19.63
C PRO A 73 -21.16 23.35 19.09
N SER A 74 -20.01 23.07 19.73
CA SER A 74 -18.71 23.56 19.30
C SER A 74 -17.58 22.55 19.57
N GLN A 75 -16.41 22.79 18.97
CA GLN A 75 -15.26 21.90 19.11
C GLN A 75 -14.72 21.93 20.54
N GLY A 76 -14.61 20.76 21.16
CA GLY A 76 -14.11 20.61 22.54
C GLY A 76 -15.22 20.63 23.60
N ASP A 77 -16.46 20.94 23.22
CA ASP A 77 -17.60 20.82 24.12
C ASP A 77 -18.01 19.37 24.33
N ALA A 78 -18.52 19.07 25.52
CA ALA A 78 -19.14 17.79 25.81
C ALA A 78 -20.50 17.70 25.09
N VAL A 79 -20.76 16.56 24.45
CA VAL A 79 -22.06 16.28 23.81
C VAL A 79 -23.14 15.95 24.84
N PHE A 80 -22.72 15.31 25.94
CA PHE A 80 -23.51 15.02 27.12
C PHE A 80 -22.55 14.89 28.32
N THR A 81 -23.08 14.97 29.53
CA THR A 81 -22.27 14.76 30.75
C THR A 81 -22.27 13.28 31.15
N LEU A 82 -21.24 12.81 31.86
CA LEU A 82 -21.22 11.43 32.36
C LEU A 82 -22.39 11.12 33.30
N SER A 83 -22.93 12.12 33.99
CA SER A 83 -24.11 11.97 34.86
C SER A 83 -25.42 11.81 34.08
N ASP A 84 -25.56 12.47 32.93
CA ASP A 84 -26.76 12.38 32.10
C ASP A 84 -26.71 11.17 31.14
N GLY A 85 -25.50 10.76 30.75
CA GLY A 85 -25.29 9.75 29.72
C GLY A 85 -25.76 10.21 28.33
N PRO A 86 -25.55 9.39 27.29
CA PRO A 86 -26.10 9.70 25.98
C PRO A 86 -27.63 9.61 26.00
N PRO A 87 -28.35 10.50 25.28
CA PRO A 87 -29.78 10.36 25.10
C PRO A 87 -30.11 9.02 24.42
N PRO A 88 -31.28 8.40 24.73
CA PRO A 88 -31.70 7.16 24.10
C PRO A 88 -31.63 7.24 22.56
N PRO A 89 -31.20 6.17 21.87
CA PRO A 89 -31.15 6.16 20.42
C PRO A 89 -32.56 6.26 19.84
N ALA A 90 -32.73 7.11 18.82
CA ALA A 90 -33.96 7.18 18.06
C ALA A 90 -34.04 5.98 17.11
N PHE A 91 -35.04 5.12 17.32
CA PHE A 91 -35.32 4.03 16.39
C PHE A 91 -36.19 4.55 15.25
N VAL A 92 -35.74 4.31 14.03
CA VAL A 92 -36.53 4.58 12.83
C VAL A 92 -37.52 3.46 12.59
N GLU A 93 -38.75 3.85 12.25
CA GLU A 93 -39.79 2.91 11.86
C GLU A 93 -39.40 2.25 10.54
N VAL A 94 -39.42 0.92 10.52
CA VAL A 94 -39.16 0.13 9.32
C VAL A 94 -40.49 -0.15 8.63
N GLY A 95 -40.61 0.30 7.39
CA GLY A 95 -41.79 0.06 6.58
C GLY A 95 -42.05 -1.43 6.35
N PRO A 96 -43.29 -1.81 5.98
CA PRO A 96 -43.67 -3.20 5.75
C PRO A 96 -42.91 -3.85 4.58
N ASP A 97 -42.27 -3.05 3.71
CA ASP A 97 -41.39 -3.47 2.62
C ASP A 97 -39.92 -3.61 3.05
N GLY A 98 -39.63 -3.51 4.36
CA GLY A 98 -38.29 -3.59 4.91
C GLY A 98 -37.44 -2.35 4.64
N ARG A 99 -38.05 -1.25 4.19
CA ARG A 99 -37.35 0.01 3.87
C ARG A 99 -37.55 1.06 4.94
N PHE A 100 -36.55 1.92 5.07
CA PHE A 100 -36.61 3.10 5.92
C PHE A 100 -35.68 4.19 5.37
N PRO A 101 -35.97 5.48 5.61
CA PRO A 101 -35.09 6.57 5.21
C PRO A 101 -33.77 6.51 5.98
N LEU A 102 -32.66 6.93 5.36
CA LEU A 102 -31.40 7.15 6.08
C LEU A 102 -31.59 8.33 7.03
N PRO A 103 -31.44 8.17 8.36
CA PRO A 103 -31.56 9.28 9.29
C PRO A 103 -30.48 10.32 9.03
N ASP A 104 -30.84 11.60 9.22
CA ASP A 104 -29.89 12.71 9.15
C ASP A 104 -28.73 12.51 10.12
N GLN A 105 -27.54 12.98 9.72
CA GLN A 105 -26.30 12.89 10.50
C GLN A 105 -25.80 11.48 10.80
N VAL A 106 -26.48 10.41 10.37
CA VAL A 106 -26.06 9.03 10.61
C VAL A 106 -25.34 8.46 9.40
N SER A 107 -24.02 8.29 9.50
CA SER A 107 -23.27 7.58 8.47
C SER A 107 -23.59 6.07 8.47
N THR A 108 -23.86 5.52 7.29
CA THR A 108 -24.20 4.10 7.10
C THR A 108 -23.22 3.40 6.16
N PRO A 109 -22.86 2.14 6.43
CA PRO A 109 -22.16 1.33 5.46
C PRO A 109 -23.08 0.88 4.32
N ALA A 110 -22.56 0.85 3.10
CA ALA A 110 -23.28 0.41 1.92
C ALA A 110 -22.46 -0.62 1.12
N LEU A 111 -23.15 -1.53 0.43
CA LEU A 111 -22.58 -2.56 -0.42
C LEU A 111 -23.26 -2.56 -1.79
N ARG A 112 -22.60 -3.15 -2.79
CA ARG A 112 -23.24 -3.49 -4.07
C ARG A 112 -24.28 -4.58 -3.88
N ASP A 113 -25.33 -4.50 -4.69
CA ASP A 113 -26.37 -5.53 -4.84
C ASP A 113 -25.82 -6.87 -5.36
N LYS A 114 -24.70 -6.85 -6.10
CA LYS A 114 -23.95 -8.03 -6.51
C LYS A 114 -22.48 -7.94 -6.10
N GLN A 115 -22.07 -8.83 -5.20
CA GLN A 115 -20.70 -8.98 -4.73
C GLN A 115 -19.88 -9.84 -5.68
N ARG A 116 -18.65 -9.39 -5.91
CA ARG A 116 -17.57 -10.17 -6.53
C ARG A 116 -16.37 -10.05 -5.64
N LEU A 117 -15.57 -11.11 -5.49
CA LEU A 117 -14.38 -10.99 -4.65
C LEU A 117 -13.31 -10.13 -5.36
N PRO A 118 -12.53 -9.35 -4.60
CA PRO A 118 -11.22 -8.91 -5.04
C PRO A 118 -10.41 -10.07 -5.58
N ALA A 119 -9.65 -9.83 -6.64
CA ALA A 119 -8.78 -10.82 -7.22
C ALA A 119 -7.39 -10.25 -7.47
N VAL A 120 -6.38 -11.07 -7.20
CA VAL A 120 -5.00 -10.80 -7.59
C VAL A 120 -4.56 -11.87 -8.59
N ASP A 121 -4.15 -11.41 -9.76
CA ASP A 121 -3.44 -12.20 -10.75
C ASP A 121 -1.94 -12.04 -10.52
N ALA A 122 -1.27 -13.15 -10.20
CA ALA A 122 0.17 -13.19 -9.95
C ALA A 122 0.84 -14.09 -10.99
N TRP A 123 1.99 -13.66 -11.51
CA TRP A 123 2.80 -14.46 -12.42
C TRP A 123 4.28 -14.20 -12.22
N ASN A 124 5.08 -15.20 -12.57
CA ASN A 124 6.53 -15.11 -12.53
C ASN A 124 7.16 -15.91 -13.66
N VAL A 125 8.34 -15.47 -14.10
CA VAL A 125 9.24 -16.21 -14.99
C VAL A 125 10.63 -16.10 -14.42
N THR A 126 11.29 -17.23 -14.17
CA THR A 126 12.64 -17.29 -13.57
C THR A 126 13.54 -18.15 -14.43
N LEU A 127 14.77 -17.67 -14.66
CA LEU A 127 15.88 -18.41 -15.22
C LEU A 127 16.91 -18.62 -14.13
N GLN A 128 17.22 -19.89 -13.83
CA GLN A 128 18.28 -20.26 -12.90
C GLN A 128 19.38 -20.99 -13.67
N ARG A 129 20.64 -20.61 -13.42
CA ARG A 129 21.81 -21.25 -13.99
C ARG A 129 22.86 -21.54 -12.92
N GLN A 130 23.35 -22.77 -12.90
CA GLN A 130 24.58 -23.15 -12.21
C GLN A 130 25.78 -22.65 -13.03
N LEU A 131 26.64 -21.86 -12.40
CA LEU A 131 27.85 -21.28 -13.01
C LEU A 131 29.11 -22.08 -12.66
N SER A 132 29.13 -22.72 -11.50
CA SER A 132 30.14 -23.69 -11.07
C SER A 132 29.53 -24.67 -10.05
N ASP A 133 30.31 -25.61 -9.51
CA ASP A 133 29.84 -26.55 -8.47
C ASP A 133 29.33 -25.86 -7.19
N SER A 134 29.72 -24.60 -6.97
CA SER A 134 29.33 -23.82 -5.79
C SER A 134 28.60 -22.52 -6.10
N LEU A 135 28.58 -22.06 -7.36
CA LEU A 135 28.04 -20.76 -7.74
C LEU A 135 26.78 -20.92 -8.60
N SER A 136 25.72 -20.19 -8.26
CA SER A 136 24.50 -20.12 -9.06
C SER A 136 23.98 -18.70 -9.20
N LEU A 137 23.36 -18.42 -10.34
CA LEU A 137 22.67 -17.17 -10.64
C LEU A 137 21.21 -17.47 -10.98
N GLU A 138 20.30 -16.69 -10.42
CA GLU A 138 18.89 -16.71 -10.75
C GLU A 138 18.43 -15.30 -11.08
N VAL A 139 17.71 -15.15 -12.18
CA VAL A 139 17.06 -13.90 -12.59
C VAL A 139 15.59 -14.18 -12.86
N GLY A 140 14.72 -13.38 -12.29
CA GLY A 140 13.28 -13.56 -12.40
C GLY A 140 12.53 -12.26 -12.60
N TYR A 141 11.43 -12.34 -13.35
CA TYR A 141 10.41 -11.32 -13.38
C TYR A 141 9.21 -11.77 -12.55
N VAL A 142 8.68 -10.88 -11.70
CA VAL A 142 7.48 -11.12 -10.87
C VAL A 142 6.48 -10.00 -11.14
N GLY A 143 5.25 -10.36 -11.47
CA GLY A 143 4.16 -9.43 -11.75
C GLY A 143 2.92 -9.77 -10.94
N ASN A 144 2.31 -8.75 -10.32
CA ASN A 144 1.00 -8.86 -9.67
C ASN A 144 0.06 -7.79 -10.22
N ARG A 145 -1.22 -8.14 -10.43
CA ARG A 145 -2.30 -7.22 -10.77
C ARG A 145 -3.48 -7.48 -9.84
N GLY A 146 -3.81 -6.49 -9.02
CA GLY A 146 -5.06 -6.47 -8.27
C GLY A 146 -6.16 -5.86 -9.13
N ALA A 147 -7.27 -6.59 -9.25
CA ALA A 147 -8.49 -6.13 -9.88
C ALA A 147 -9.63 -6.21 -8.88
N ARG A 148 -10.42 -5.15 -8.77
CA ARG A 148 -11.50 -5.02 -7.79
C ARG A 148 -10.99 -5.16 -6.36
N VAL A 149 -9.83 -4.58 -6.07
CA VAL A 149 -9.31 -4.53 -4.70
C VAL A 149 -9.99 -3.41 -3.93
N PHE A 150 -9.83 -3.40 -2.61
CA PHE A 150 -10.15 -2.21 -1.82
C PHE A 150 -9.27 -1.04 -2.26
N VAL A 151 -9.77 0.17 -2.07
CA VAL A 151 -9.07 1.35 -2.55
C VAL A 151 -8.05 1.81 -1.52
N GLY A 152 -6.78 1.83 -1.92
CA GLY A 152 -5.69 2.17 -1.02
C GLY A 152 -5.67 1.24 0.18
N ASP A 153 -5.64 1.84 1.37
CA ASP A 153 -5.72 1.11 2.63
C ASP A 153 -7.10 1.30 3.31
N ASP A 154 -8.05 1.97 2.64
CA ASP A 154 -9.43 2.14 3.12
C ASP A 154 -10.36 1.11 2.47
N VAL A 155 -11.21 0.51 3.29
CA VAL A 155 -12.19 -0.49 2.86
C VAL A 155 -13.54 0.12 2.49
N ALA A 156 -13.84 1.35 2.92
CA ALA A 156 -15.18 1.93 2.82
C ALA A 156 -15.20 3.43 2.48
N PRO A 157 -14.69 3.84 1.29
CA PRO A 157 -14.68 5.24 0.88
C PRO A 157 -16.09 5.85 0.86
N ASN A 158 -16.17 7.15 1.13
CA ASN A 158 -17.43 7.86 1.21
C ASN A 158 -18.02 8.14 -0.19
N ALA A 159 -19.09 7.44 -0.57
CA ALA A 159 -19.78 7.64 -1.84
C ALA A 159 -20.54 8.98 -1.93
N ASN A 160 -20.75 9.66 -0.80
CA ASN A 160 -21.35 10.99 -0.71
C ASN A 160 -20.31 12.11 -0.48
N GLU A 161 -19.06 11.87 -0.87
CA GLU A 161 -18.01 12.88 -0.81
C GLU A 161 -18.29 14.02 -1.82
N PRO A 162 -18.20 15.28 -1.40
CA PRO A 162 -18.39 16.44 -2.27
C PRO A 162 -17.38 16.48 -3.42
N THR A 163 -17.81 16.94 -4.60
CA THR A 163 -16.93 17.17 -5.75
C THR A 163 -16.30 18.54 -5.71
N ILE A 164 -15.11 18.70 -6.29
CA ILE A 164 -14.51 20.03 -6.50
C ILE A 164 -15.27 20.83 -7.56
N ASP A 165 -15.97 20.14 -8.47
CA ASP A 165 -16.74 20.77 -9.53
C ASP A 165 -17.82 21.68 -8.93
N GLY A 166 -17.84 22.94 -9.35
CA GLY A 166 -18.74 23.96 -8.79
C GLY A 166 -18.25 24.59 -7.49
N PHE A 167 -17.00 24.33 -7.07
CA PHE A 167 -16.40 25.08 -5.97
C PHE A 167 -16.33 26.56 -6.32
N THR A 168 -16.97 27.39 -5.50
CA THR A 168 -16.95 28.85 -5.59
C THR A 168 -17.15 29.41 -4.19
N ALA A 169 -16.50 30.53 -3.88
CA ALA A 169 -16.62 31.18 -2.58
C ALA A 169 -18.10 31.43 -2.22
N GLY A 170 -18.52 30.95 -1.05
CA GLY A 170 -19.88 31.10 -0.54
C GLY A 170 -20.87 29.98 -0.91
N VAL A 171 -20.51 29.05 -1.79
CA VAL A 171 -21.32 27.86 -2.06
C VAL A 171 -21.09 26.83 -0.94
N PRO A 172 -22.14 26.41 -0.20
CA PRO A 172 -22.00 25.37 0.82
C PRO A 172 -21.46 24.07 0.22
N ILE A 173 -20.56 23.39 0.96
CA ILE A 173 -19.94 22.13 0.52
C ILE A 173 -20.97 21.03 0.22
N ASP A 174 -22.10 21.03 0.94
CA ASP A 174 -23.15 20.02 0.79
C ASP A 174 -23.86 20.09 -0.57
N GLU A 175 -23.97 21.27 -1.19
CA GLU A 175 -24.54 21.44 -2.54
C GLU A 175 -23.77 20.66 -3.61
N ARG A 176 -22.50 20.31 -3.33
CA ARG A 176 -21.64 19.53 -4.23
C ARG A 176 -21.61 18.04 -3.91
N ARG A 177 -22.47 17.56 -3.01
CA ARG A 177 -22.55 16.13 -2.69
C ARG A 177 -23.48 15.39 -3.66
N PRO A 178 -23.10 14.18 -4.13
CA PRO A 178 -23.92 13.38 -5.03
C PRO A 178 -25.34 13.09 -4.50
N PHE A 179 -25.50 12.84 -3.19
CA PHE A 179 -26.78 12.49 -2.57
C PHE A 179 -27.50 13.65 -1.89
N PHE A 180 -26.98 14.89 -2.00
CA PHE A 180 -27.64 16.09 -1.48
C PHE A 180 -28.53 16.72 -2.56
N ALA A 181 -27.90 17.37 -3.55
CA ALA A 181 -28.57 18.05 -4.67
C ALA A 181 -28.87 17.11 -5.86
N GLY A 182 -28.48 15.84 -5.78
CA GLY A 182 -28.68 14.87 -6.87
C GLY A 182 -27.71 15.03 -8.04
N LEU A 183 -26.51 15.54 -7.75
CA LEU A 183 -25.43 15.63 -8.73
C LEU A 183 -25.05 14.22 -9.20
N LYS A 184 -25.23 13.96 -10.50
CA LYS A 184 -24.67 12.77 -11.14
C LYS A 184 -23.20 13.02 -11.38
N THR A 185 -22.33 12.13 -10.92
CA THR A 185 -20.91 12.24 -11.25
C THR A 185 -20.68 11.87 -12.72
N PRO A 186 -19.73 12.51 -13.44
CA PRO A 186 -19.49 12.21 -14.86
C PRO A 186 -19.12 10.73 -15.12
N ASN A 187 -18.54 10.08 -14.11
CA ASN A 187 -17.93 8.76 -14.24
C ASN A 187 -18.76 7.62 -13.63
N GLN A 188 -19.81 7.92 -12.85
CA GLN A 188 -20.70 6.91 -12.27
C GLN A 188 -22.12 7.48 -12.17
N ASN A 189 -23.15 6.67 -12.49
CA ASN A 189 -24.56 7.00 -12.20
C ASN A 189 -24.83 6.98 -10.67
N LEU A 190 -23.96 7.59 -9.87
CA LEU A 190 -24.10 7.80 -8.45
C LEU A 190 -24.79 9.15 -8.22
N GLY A 191 -25.73 9.18 -7.28
CA GLY A 191 -26.39 10.40 -6.84
C GLY A 191 -27.90 10.26 -6.72
N GLY A 192 -28.50 11.27 -6.11
CA GLY A 192 -29.95 11.44 -5.96
C GLY A 192 -30.25 12.61 -5.04
N ALA A 193 -31.31 13.36 -5.32
CA ALA A 193 -31.62 14.58 -4.55
C ALA A 193 -32.32 14.19 -3.22
N PHE A 194 -31.57 13.57 -2.32
CA PHE A 194 -32.07 13.11 -1.03
C PHE A 194 -31.82 14.11 0.12
N GLY A 195 -31.05 15.17 -0.13
CA GLY A 195 -30.66 16.13 0.91
C GLY A 195 -29.68 15.59 1.93
N TRP A 196 -28.96 14.49 1.63
CA TRP A 196 -28.04 13.85 2.57
C TRP A 196 -26.70 14.59 2.67
N THR A 197 -26.36 15.02 3.88
CA THR A 197 -25.09 15.67 4.24
C THR A 197 -24.09 14.71 4.89
N GLN A 198 -24.59 13.58 5.42
CA GLN A 198 -23.83 12.51 6.04
C GLN A 198 -23.09 11.63 5.02
N GLY A 199 -22.04 10.94 5.50
CA GLY A 199 -21.24 10.03 4.69
C GLY A 199 -21.92 8.68 4.43
N VAL A 200 -21.74 8.14 3.22
CA VAL A 200 -22.18 6.80 2.84
C VAL A 200 -20.92 5.96 2.62
N ASN A 201 -20.57 5.14 3.61
CA ASN A 201 -19.33 4.37 3.62
C ASN A 201 -19.48 3.16 2.72
N PHE A 202 -19.06 3.28 1.47
CA PHE A 202 -19.32 2.27 0.46
C PHE A 202 -18.19 1.27 0.42
N TYR A 203 -18.45 0.02 0.83
CA TYR A 203 -17.49 -1.08 0.78
C TYR A 203 -17.20 -1.46 -0.67
N CYS A 204 -16.32 -0.68 -1.28
CA CYS A 204 -16.12 -0.66 -2.71
C CYS A 204 -14.90 -1.49 -3.10
N ILE A 205 -15.16 -2.59 -3.80
CA ILE A 205 -14.16 -3.33 -4.56
C ILE A 205 -13.91 -2.69 -5.93
N CYS A 206 -13.66 -1.40 -5.95
CA CYS A 206 -13.44 -0.63 -7.17
C CYS A 206 -11.96 -0.44 -7.49
N GLY A 207 -11.07 -0.68 -6.54
CA GLY A 207 -9.68 -0.36 -6.67
C GLY A 207 -8.92 -1.23 -7.66
N ILE A 208 -7.83 -0.65 -8.17
CA ILE A 208 -6.83 -1.35 -8.98
C ILE A 208 -5.43 -1.09 -8.43
N ASN A 209 -4.59 -2.11 -8.44
CA ASN A 209 -3.18 -1.96 -8.10
C ASN A 209 -2.32 -2.89 -8.94
N TRP A 210 -1.03 -2.58 -9.01
CA TRP A 210 -0.10 -3.43 -9.72
C TRP A 210 1.30 -3.33 -9.17
N TYR A 211 2.03 -4.44 -9.31
CA TYR A 211 3.42 -4.57 -8.94
C TYR A 211 4.17 -5.29 -10.06
N ASN A 212 5.35 -4.82 -10.40
CA ASN A 212 6.28 -5.53 -11.27
C ASN A 212 7.68 -5.46 -10.65
N SER A 213 8.43 -6.55 -10.69
CA SER A 213 9.83 -6.53 -10.32
C SER A 213 10.70 -7.46 -11.17
N LEU A 214 11.94 -7.02 -11.33
CA LEU A 214 13.06 -7.86 -11.72
C LEU A 214 13.83 -8.21 -10.44
N GLN A 215 14.01 -9.50 -10.18
CA GLN A 215 14.72 -10.03 -9.03
C GLN A 215 15.92 -10.81 -9.53
N ALA A 216 17.09 -10.54 -8.97
CA ALA A 216 18.32 -11.26 -9.26
C ALA A 216 18.94 -11.78 -7.97
N LYS A 217 19.40 -13.02 -7.99
CA LYS A 217 20.05 -13.69 -6.86
C LYS A 217 21.30 -14.39 -7.34
N LEU A 218 22.46 -13.98 -6.80
CA LEU A 218 23.72 -14.68 -6.97
C LEU A 218 24.06 -15.36 -5.64
N GLU A 219 24.31 -16.67 -5.69
CA GLU A 219 24.56 -17.48 -4.51
C GLU A 219 25.81 -18.33 -4.70
N GLN A 220 26.79 -18.09 -3.84
CA GLN A 220 27.96 -18.92 -3.64
C GLN A 220 27.76 -19.74 -2.37
N ARG A 221 27.55 -21.04 -2.55
CA ARG A 221 27.60 -22.02 -1.46
C ARG A 221 29.02 -22.09 -0.89
N PHE A 222 29.14 -22.44 0.39
CA PHE A 222 30.44 -22.47 1.06
C PHE A 222 31.44 -23.34 0.29
N SER A 223 32.49 -22.69 -0.23
CA SER A 223 33.58 -23.33 -0.94
C SER A 223 34.84 -22.51 -0.73
N GLN A 224 35.96 -23.19 -0.48
CA GLN A 224 37.27 -22.56 -0.24
C GLN A 224 37.25 -21.44 0.81
N GLY A 225 36.40 -21.57 1.84
CA GLY A 225 36.28 -20.59 2.92
C GLY A 225 35.34 -19.42 2.63
N LEU A 226 34.61 -19.40 1.52
CA LEU A 226 33.72 -18.30 1.15
C LEU A 226 32.30 -18.79 0.90
N THR A 227 31.33 -18.14 1.53
CA THR A 227 29.92 -18.18 1.12
C THR A 227 29.38 -16.76 1.03
N TYR A 228 28.59 -16.49 -0.01
CA TYR A 228 27.89 -15.21 -0.11
C TYR A 228 26.58 -15.35 -0.86
N ARG A 229 25.68 -14.42 -0.58
CA ARG A 229 24.43 -14.22 -1.30
C ARG A 229 24.25 -12.75 -1.61
N VAL A 230 24.04 -12.44 -2.88
CA VAL A 230 23.66 -11.11 -3.36
C VAL A 230 22.24 -11.20 -3.88
N SER A 231 21.32 -10.44 -3.29
CA SER A 231 19.92 -10.36 -3.70
C SER A 231 19.63 -8.93 -4.13
N TYR A 232 19.13 -8.76 -5.34
CA TYR A 232 18.77 -7.46 -5.90
C TYR A 232 17.34 -7.50 -6.42
N THR A 233 16.55 -6.50 -6.07
CA THR A 233 15.19 -6.30 -6.57
C THR A 233 15.09 -4.89 -7.16
N LEU A 234 14.76 -4.83 -8.45
CA LEU A 234 14.28 -3.63 -9.12
C LEU A 234 12.76 -3.74 -9.20
N GLN A 235 12.03 -2.89 -8.49
CA GLN A 235 10.57 -2.99 -8.40
C GLN A 235 9.85 -1.68 -8.69
N ARG A 236 8.58 -1.81 -9.07
CA ARG A 236 7.64 -0.70 -9.22
C ARG A 236 6.25 -1.17 -8.80
N ALA A 237 5.70 -0.48 -7.80
CA ALA A 237 4.35 -0.67 -7.29
C ALA A 237 3.53 0.60 -7.51
N ARG A 238 2.32 0.46 -8.06
CA ARG A 238 1.34 1.54 -8.18
C ARG A 238 -0.04 1.11 -7.73
N GLY A 239 -0.82 2.08 -7.27
CA GLY A 239 -2.21 1.89 -6.89
C GLY A 239 -2.84 3.22 -6.48
N GLU A 240 -4.07 3.15 -6.03
CA GLU A 240 -4.81 4.29 -5.48
C GLU A 240 -4.43 4.52 -4.00
N GLY A 241 -4.44 5.77 -3.54
CA GLY A 241 -4.32 6.16 -2.14
C GLY A 241 -5.58 5.84 -1.33
N SER A 242 -5.55 6.11 -0.03
CA SER A 242 -6.69 5.82 0.87
C SER A 242 -7.87 6.79 0.69
N SER A 243 -7.62 7.99 0.16
CA SER A 243 -8.69 8.87 -0.29
C SER A 243 -9.19 8.39 -1.65
N TYR A 244 -10.48 8.16 -1.80
CA TYR A 244 -11.05 7.71 -3.08
C TYR A 244 -12.22 8.59 -3.49
N PHE A 245 -11.97 9.41 -4.50
CA PHE A 245 -12.97 10.30 -5.06
C PHE A 245 -13.74 9.58 -6.15
N PHE A 246 -15.03 9.29 -5.91
CA PHE A 246 -15.88 8.56 -6.86
C PHE A 246 -16.08 9.30 -8.19
N TRP A 247 -15.90 10.62 -8.19
CA TRP A 247 -15.98 11.48 -9.36
C TRP A 247 -14.63 11.61 -10.11
N ASP A 248 -13.49 11.51 -9.43
CA ASP A 248 -12.16 11.46 -10.05
C ASP A 248 -11.19 10.48 -9.35
N ARG A 249 -11.08 9.29 -9.91
CA ARG A 249 -10.22 8.24 -9.39
C ARG A 249 -8.74 8.49 -9.61
N THR A 250 -8.38 9.35 -10.55
CA THR A 250 -7.00 9.51 -11.01
C THR A 250 -6.16 10.32 -10.03
N LEU A 251 -6.81 11.18 -9.23
CA LEU A 251 -6.16 12.03 -8.23
C LEU A 251 -5.28 11.27 -7.26
N GLU A 252 -5.71 10.08 -6.85
CA GLU A 252 -4.99 9.28 -5.85
C GLU A 252 -4.23 8.12 -6.49
N GLN A 253 -4.11 8.05 -7.81
CA GLN A 253 -3.27 7.05 -8.46
C GLN A 253 -1.81 7.48 -8.48
N GLY A 254 -0.92 6.64 -7.94
CA GLY A 254 0.50 6.93 -7.92
C GLY A 254 1.36 5.75 -7.45
N PRO A 255 2.68 5.95 -7.30
CA PRO A 255 3.55 5.00 -6.62
C PRO A 255 3.05 4.69 -5.21
N ARG A 256 3.15 3.43 -4.78
CA ARG A 256 2.81 3.02 -3.41
C ARG A 256 3.83 3.56 -2.41
N ASP A 257 3.42 3.83 -1.18
CA ASP A 257 4.24 4.52 -0.18
C ASP A 257 5.47 3.69 0.23
N TRP A 258 5.36 2.37 0.11
CA TRP A 258 6.43 1.40 0.35
C TRP A 258 7.22 1.02 -0.93
N ASP A 259 6.96 1.67 -2.07
CA ASP A 259 7.62 1.39 -3.35
C ASP A 259 9.08 1.84 -3.33
N ARG A 260 9.98 0.92 -2.99
CA ARG A 260 11.42 1.13 -3.14
C ARG A 260 11.90 0.62 -4.49
N THR A 261 12.23 1.52 -5.43
CA THR A 261 12.75 1.15 -6.76
C THR A 261 13.89 0.14 -6.73
N HIS A 262 14.88 0.35 -5.86
CA HIS A 262 16.04 -0.52 -5.72
C HIS A 262 16.14 -1.08 -4.31
N ASN A 263 16.34 -2.39 -4.20
CA ASN A 263 16.65 -3.07 -2.96
C ASN A 263 17.79 -4.06 -3.20
N LEU A 264 18.95 -3.79 -2.61
CA LEU A 264 20.14 -4.63 -2.65
C LEU A 264 20.45 -5.13 -1.23
N VAL A 265 20.58 -6.44 -1.09
CA VAL A 265 21.05 -7.10 0.13
C VAL A 265 22.22 -8.00 -0.23
N VAL A 266 23.34 -7.83 0.46
CA VAL A 266 24.54 -8.66 0.34
C VAL A 266 24.84 -9.25 1.70
N SER A 267 24.95 -10.57 1.77
CA SER A 267 25.40 -11.27 2.97
C SER A 267 26.59 -12.15 2.60
N ALA A 268 27.71 -12.03 3.31
CA ALA A 268 28.90 -12.83 3.04
C ALA A 268 29.59 -13.27 4.34
N VAL A 269 30.15 -14.47 4.30
CA VAL A 269 31.01 -15.04 5.32
C VAL A 269 32.27 -15.53 4.62
N ALA A 270 33.42 -15.02 5.05
CA ALA A 270 34.73 -15.33 4.48
C ALA A 270 35.71 -15.73 5.58
N GLU A 271 36.24 -16.94 5.51
CA GLU A 271 37.42 -17.35 6.26
C GLU A 271 38.66 -16.70 5.62
N LEU A 272 39.45 -15.99 6.43
CA LEU A 272 40.64 -15.34 5.92
C LEU A 272 41.68 -16.40 5.48
N PRO A 273 42.38 -16.18 4.37
CA PRO A 273 43.27 -17.17 3.76
C PRO A 273 44.63 -17.30 4.48
N PHE A 274 44.71 -16.99 5.78
CA PHE A 274 45.93 -17.03 6.57
C PHE A 274 45.95 -18.21 7.54
N GLY A 275 47.15 -18.70 7.83
CA GLY A 275 47.40 -19.77 8.79
C GLY A 275 47.70 -21.11 8.14
N ARG A 276 47.90 -22.09 9.00
CA ARG A 276 48.39 -23.41 8.63
C ARG A 276 47.38 -24.14 7.74
N GLY A 277 47.84 -24.68 6.62
CA GLY A 277 46.96 -25.32 5.61
C GLY A 277 46.07 -24.35 4.82
N ARG A 278 46.28 -23.03 4.92
CA ARG A 278 45.63 -22.02 4.07
C ARG A 278 46.61 -21.47 3.02
N ARG A 279 46.08 -20.63 2.12
CA ARG A 279 46.84 -20.07 0.97
C ARG A 279 48.05 -19.24 1.39
N TYR A 280 47.97 -18.51 2.50
CA TYR A 280 49.05 -17.67 3.02
C TYR A 280 49.48 -18.17 4.39
N GLY A 281 50.77 -18.42 4.58
CA GLY A 281 51.31 -18.94 5.84
C GLY A 281 50.96 -20.42 6.09
N GLY A 282 50.85 -21.23 5.04
CA GLY A 282 50.48 -22.65 5.14
C GLY A 282 51.40 -23.49 6.04
N ASP A 283 52.67 -23.10 6.15
CA ASP A 283 53.71 -23.83 6.90
C ASP A 283 54.11 -23.15 8.22
N VAL A 284 53.34 -22.15 8.68
CA VAL A 284 53.68 -21.44 9.91
C VAL A 284 53.64 -22.36 11.14
N SER A 285 54.43 -22.02 12.16
CA SER A 285 54.45 -22.75 13.42
C SER A 285 53.06 -22.66 14.10
N PRO A 286 52.68 -23.64 14.94
CA PRO A 286 51.40 -23.61 15.65
C PRO A 286 51.17 -22.34 16.47
N LEU A 287 52.25 -21.76 17.01
CA LEU A 287 52.19 -20.49 17.75
C LEU A 287 51.81 -19.31 16.82
N VAL A 288 52.43 -19.25 15.64
CA VAL A 288 52.12 -18.22 14.64
C VAL A 288 50.72 -18.42 14.06
N ASP A 289 50.31 -19.67 13.82
CA ASP A 289 48.93 -20.02 13.41
C ASP A 289 47.90 -19.57 14.44
N GLY A 290 48.19 -19.72 15.73
CA GLY A 290 47.36 -19.20 16.81
C GLY A 290 47.09 -17.69 16.69
N ILE A 291 48.00 -16.92 16.09
CA ILE A 291 47.87 -15.48 15.87
C ILE A 291 47.19 -15.18 14.52
N ILE A 292 47.65 -15.79 13.43
CA ILE A 292 47.23 -15.41 12.07
C ILE A 292 46.13 -16.31 11.46
N GLY A 293 45.88 -17.51 12.00
CA GLY A 293 44.94 -18.50 11.45
C GLY A 293 43.52 -18.39 11.99
N GLY A 294 42.54 -19.00 11.32
CA GLY A 294 41.18 -19.12 11.87
C GLY A 294 40.36 -17.84 11.96
N TRP A 295 40.83 -16.72 11.40
CA TRP A 295 40.02 -15.51 11.30
C TRP A 295 38.88 -15.68 10.30
N GLN A 296 37.70 -15.18 10.66
CA GLN A 296 36.51 -15.17 9.84
C GLN A 296 35.91 -13.77 9.83
N PHE A 297 35.51 -13.29 8.66
CA PHE A 297 34.84 -12.02 8.46
C PHE A 297 33.41 -12.27 8.00
N ASN A 298 32.45 -11.63 8.67
CA ASN A 298 31.05 -11.64 8.29
C ASN A 298 30.61 -10.23 7.96
N VAL A 299 29.83 -10.07 6.90
CA VAL A 299 29.24 -8.78 6.51
C VAL A 299 27.81 -8.98 6.03
N ASN A 300 26.94 -8.07 6.46
CA ASN A 300 25.63 -7.86 5.90
C ASN A 300 25.53 -6.40 5.45
N TYR A 301 25.17 -6.19 4.19
CA TYR A 301 24.98 -4.88 3.59
C TYR A 301 23.57 -4.79 3.02
N SER A 302 22.88 -3.71 3.36
CA SER A 302 21.60 -3.36 2.75
C SER A 302 21.67 -1.97 2.12
N ASN A 303 21.11 -1.83 0.93
CA ASN A 303 20.94 -0.54 0.27
C ASN A 303 19.57 -0.51 -0.37
N LEU A 304 18.78 0.45 0.07
CA LEU A 304 17.39 0.62 -0.27
C LEU A 304 17.20 2.02 -0.85
N SER A 305 16.61 2.14 -2.03
CA SER A 305 16.20 3.43 -2.55
C SER A 305 15.18 4.11 -1.63
N GLY A 306 15.05 5.42 -1.76
CA GLY A 306 14.09 6.19 -1.00
C GLY A 306 12.63 5.84 -1.30
N MET A 307 11.80 5.99 -0.28
CA MET A 307 10.35 5.89 -0.40
C MET A 307 9.81 7.12 -1.14
N PRO A 308 8.75 6.96 -1.94
CA PRO A 308 8.08 8.09 -2.52
C PRO A 308 7.27 8.87 -1.47
N PHE A 309 7.03 10.15 -1.72
CA PHE A 309 6.27 11.01 -0.81
C PHE A 309 5.46 12.07 -1.56
N ASN A 310 4.39 12.56 -0.92
CA ASN A 310 3.57 13.66 -1.43
C ASN A 310 4.19 15.01 -1.06
N VAL A 311 4.01 15.99 -1.94
CA VAL A 311 4.25 17.41 -1.63
C VAL A 311 2.89 18.08 -1.52
N ASP A 312 2.67 18.75 -0.39
CA ASP A 312 1.47 19.55 -0.16
C ASP A 312 1.83 21.02 0.08
N TYR A 313 0.88 21.91 -0.18
CA TYR A 313 1.03 23.34 0.09
C TYR A 313 0.03 23.83 1.16
N ARG A 314 0.38 24.93 1.83
CA ARG A 314 -0.43 25.51 2.90
C ARG A 314 -1.49 26.47 2.35
N GLY A 315 -2.58 26.62 3.09
CA GLY A 315 -3.66 27.56 2.75
C GLY A 315 -4.52 27.11 1.58
N ALA A 316 -4.54 25.81 1.26
CA ALA A 316 -5.36 25.25 0.19
C ALA A 316 -6.87 25.44 0.41
N SER A 317 -7.32 25.69 1.65
CA SER A 317 -8.72 25.97 2.00
C SER A 317 -9.30 27.20 1.29
N ALA A 318 -8.46 28.11 0.82
CA ALA A 318 -8.88 29.25 0.00
C ALA A 318 -9.10 28.87 -1.48
N ASP A 319 -8.47 27.77 -1.95
CA ASP A 319 -8.53 27.34 -3.34
C ASP A 319 -9.48 26.16 -3.55
N ARG A 320 -9.68 25.33 -2.52
CA ARG A 320 -10.56 24.16 -2.53
C ARG A 320 -10.88 23.75 -1.10
N ASP A 321 -11.95 22.98 -0.92
CA ASP A 321 -12.35 22.40 0.37
C ASP A 321 -12.48 20.87 0.33
N VAL A 322 -11.99 20.24 -0.74
CA VAL A 322 -12.01 18.80 -0.96
C VAL A 322 -10.71 18.32 -1.58
N GLY A 323 -10.37 17.06 -1.34
CA GLY A 323 -9.26 16.37 -1.98
C GLY A 323 -7.87 16.76 -1.48
N PRO A 324 -6.81 16.25 -2.14
CA PRO A 324 -5.44 16.45 -1.71
C PRO A 324 -4.98 17.89 -1.96
N ASN A 325 -4.06 18.40 -1.12
CA ASN A 325 -3.52 19.76 -1.20
C ASN A 325 -2.22 19.81 -1.98
N ARG A 326 -2.18 19.11 -3.12
CA ARG A 326 -1.01 19.07 -4.00
C ARG A 326 -0.91 20.35 -4.86
N PRO A 327 0.29 20.93 -5.01
CA PRO A 327 0.53 22.11 -5.85
C PRO A 327 0.61 21.75 -7.35
N ASP A 328 0.73 22.75 -8.21
CA ASP A 328 1.14 22.53 -9.59
C ASP A 328 2.65 22.32 -9.67
N LEU A 329 3.11 21.40 -10.51
CA LEU A 329 4.52 21.29 -10.87
C LEU A 329 4.81 22.19 -12.09
N ILE A 330 5.48 23.33 -11.85
CA ILE A 330 5.77 24.37 -12.87
C ILE A 330 7.26 24.51 -13.20
N GLY A 331 8.12 23.78 -12.49
CA GLY A 331 9.57 23.77 -12.68
C GLY A 331 10.20 22.46 -12.24
N ASP A 332 11.54 22.44 -12.13
CA ASP A 332 12.29 21.25 -11.70
C ASP A 332 12.19 21.07 -10.16
N PRO A 333 11.55 19.99 -9.68
CA PRO A 333 11.39 19.74 -8.25
C PRO A 333 12.68 19.21 -7.61
N ASP A 334 13.73 18.92 -8.38
CA ASP A 334 14.99 18.48 -7.81
C ASP A 334 15.65 19.57 -6.96
N GLY A 335 16.12 19.14 -5.79
CA GLY A 335 16.86 19.96 -4.84
C GLY A 335 18.29 19.44 -4.68
N PRO A 336 19.10 20.08 -3.82
CA PRO A 336 20.50 19.71 -3.61
C PRO A 336 20.70 18.37 -2.89
N LYS A 337 19.61 17.64 -2.56
CA LYS A 337 19.62 16.35 -1.86
C LYS A 337 20.38 16.39 -0.52
N THR A 338 20.21 17.47 0.22
CA THR A 338 20.75 17.62 1.57
C THR A 338 19.68 17.33 2.62
N ARG A 339 20.10 17.16 3.88
CA ARG A 339 19.17 16.99 5.01
C ARG A 339 18.17 18.14 5.12
N ASP A 340 18.65 19.37 4.91
CA ASP A 340 17.87 20.59 5.13
C ASP A 340 17.07 20.99 3.87
N GLN A 341 17.47 20.51 2.69
CA GLN A 341 16.77 20.75 1.43
C GLN A 341 16.91 19.55 0.49
N TRP A 342 15.94 18.63 0.57
CA TRP A 342 15.95 17.42 -0.26
C TRP A 342 15.38 17.64 -1.67
N PHE A 343 14.39 18.49 -1.80
CA PHE A 343 13.74 18.87 -3.06
C PHE A 343 13.69 20.40 -3.17
N ASN A 344 13.28 20.94 -4.32
CA ASN A 344 13.13 22.38 -4.51
C ASN A 344 12.00 22.92 -3.60
N ALA A 345 12.35 23.36 -2.40
CA ALA A 345 11.42 23.92 -1.43
C ALA A 345 11.29 25.46 -1.54
N THR A 346 11.70 26.06 -2.66
CA THR A 346 11.54 27.50 -2.88
C THR A 346 10.06 27.88 -2.80
N PRO A 347 9.68 28.88 -1.97
CA PRO A 347 8.28 29.20 -1.74
C PRO A 347 7.50 29.46 -3.03
N ILE A 348 6.24 29.02 -3.07
CA ILE A 348 5.35 29.23 -4.22
C ILE A 348 5.23 30.75 -4.48
N GLY A 349 5.42 31.15 -5.74
CA GLY A 349 5.37 32.55 -6.18
C GLY A 349 6.74 33.25 -6.21
N GLU A 350 7.77 32.65 -5.62
CA GLU A 350 9.13 33.19 -5.68
C GLU A 350 9.86 32.74 -6.96
N PRO A 351 10.80 33.55 -7.49
CA PRO A 351 11.64 33.16 -8.62
C PRO A 351 12.38 31.84 -8.37
N GLY A 352 12.22 30.87 -9.28
CA GLY A 352 12.86 29.56 -9.16
C GLY A 352 12.06 28.53 -8.35
N SER A 353 10.82 28.83 -7.97
CA SER A 353 9.93 27.81 -7.41
C SER A 353 9.59 26.72 -8.43
N ALA A 354 9.74 25.46 -8.03
CA ALA A 354 9.26 24.32 -8.79
C ALA A 354 7.74 24.17 -8.72
N PHE A 355 7.09 24.84 -7.76
CA PHE A 355 5.70 24.62 -7.42
C PHE A 355 4.86 25.88 -7.60
N GLY A 356 3.71 25.71 -8.23
CA GLY A 356 2.70 26.74 -8.43
C GLY A 356 1.50 26.53 -7.52
N ARG A 357 0.81 27.63 -7.17
CA ARG A 357 -0.50 27.55 -6.53
C ARG A 357 -1.54 27.20 -7.61
N PRO A 358 -2.30 26.11 -7.47
CA PRO A 358 -3.35 25.78 -8.42
C PRO A 358 -4.44 26.84 -8.45
N ALA A 359 -5.18 26.91 -9.56
CA ALA A 359 -6.35 27.77 -9.65
C ALA A 359 -7.42 27.34 -8.64
N ALA A 360 -8.18 28.31 -8.13
CA ALA A 360 -9.30 28.01 -7.24
C ALA A 360 -10.32 27.11 -7.97
N GLY A 361 -10.77 26.04 -7.30
CA GLY A 361 -11.65 25.02 -7.85
C GLY A 361 -10.95 23.96 -8.72
N THR A 362 -9.61 23.93 -8.77
CA THR A 362 -8.86 22.88 -9.47
C THR A 362 -7.94 22.12 -8.54
N PHE A 363 -7.55 20.90 -8.94
CA PHE A 363 -6.43 20.17 -8.33
C PHE A 363 -5.09 20.63 -8.89
N GLY A 364 -4.03 20.40 -8.12
CA GLY A 364 -2.67 20.63 -8.60
C GLY A 364 -2.21 19.53 -9.55
N SER A 365 -1.30 19.88 -10.45
CA SER A 365 -0.80 18.97 -11.48
C SER A 365 0.21 17.92 -10.99
N ILE A 366 0.82 18.07 -9.81
CA ILE A 366 1.73 17.04 -9.30
C ILE A 366 0.97 15.78 -8.86
N GLY A 367 1.43 14.63 -9.37
CA GLY A 367 0.86 13.33 -9.06
C GLY A 367 1.07 12.92 -7.60
N ARG A 368 0.27 11.96 -7.15
CA ARG A 368 0.49 11.28 -5.87
C ARG A 368 1.88 10.67 -5.85
N ASN A 369 2.65 10.92 -4.79
CA ASN A 369 3.92 10.25 -4.53
C ASN A 369 4.96 10.41 -5.66
N GLU A 370 4.95 11.56 -6.33
CA GLU A 370 5.81 11.78 -7.49
C GLU A 370 7.28 11.96 -7.12
N LEU A 371 7.59 12.50 -5.94
CA LEU A 371 8.97 12.68 -5.46
C LEU A 371 9.45 11.52 -4.60
N ARG A 372 10.77 11.31 -4.55
CA ARG A 372 11.42 10.24 -3.77
C ARG A 372 12.39 10.79 -2.74
N GLY A 373 12.31 10.23 -1.54
CA GLY A 373 13.17 10.56 -0.41
C GLY A 373 14.61 10.02 -0.55
N PRO A 374 15.44 10.19 0.50
CA PRO A 374 16.80 9.66 0.53
C PRO A 374 16.86 8.14 0.51
N SER A 375 17.93 7.61 -0.09
CA SER A 375 18.27 6.20 0.05
C SER A 375 18.69 5.90 1.49
N PHE A 376 18.51 4.64 1.88
CA PHE A 376 18.95 4.10 3.16
C PHE A 376 20.00 3.03 2.88
N TRP A 377 21.11 3.04 3.61
CA TRP A 377 22.10 1.98 3.57
C TRP A 377 22.60 1.65 4.96
N GLN A 378 22.94 0.39 5.18
CA GLN A 378 23.47 -0.11 6.45
C GLN A 378 24.49 -1.21 6.17
N VAL A 379 25.57 -1.21 6.95
CA VAL A 379 26.60 -2.27 6.97
C VAL A 379 26.73 -2.76 8.40
N ASP A 380 26.49 -4.05 8.59
CA ASP A 380 26.78 -4.76 9.83
C ASP A 380 27.94 -5.71 9.55
N ALA A 381 29.07 -5.53 10.24
CA ALA A 381 30.26 -6.35 10.04
C ALA A 381 30.77 -6.91 11.36
N SER A 382 31.31 -8.13 11.32
CA SER A 382 31.92 -8.78 12.49
C SER A 382 33.13 -9.60 12.09
N VAL A 383 34.09 -9.69 13.01
CA VAL A 383 35.32 -10.47 12.85
C VAL A 383 35.37 -11.47 13.99
N PHE A 384 35.55 -12.74 13.65
CA PHE A 384 35.67 -13.85 14.59
C PHE A 384 37.05 -14.49 14.47
N LYS A 385 37.54 -15.03 15.59
CA LYS A 385 38.73 -15.86 15.64
C LYS A 385 38.32 -17.27 16.08
N ASN A 386 38.38 -18.21 15.16
CA ASN A 386 38.10 -19.62 15.43
C ASN A 386 39.36 -20.29 15.98
N ILE A 387 39.40 -20.51 17.29
CA ILE A 387 40.51 -21.17 17.98
C ILE A 387 40.22 -22.67 18.05
N ARG A 388 40.98 -23.47 17.29
CA ARG A 388 40.90 -24.93 17.39
C ARG A 388 41.69 -25.38 18.62
N MET A 389 41.01 -25.75 19.70
CA MET A 389 41.62 -26.40 20.85
C MET A 389 41.79 -27.89 20.54
N GLY A 390 43.02 -28.41 20.68
CA GLY A 390 43.29 -29.84 20.48
C GLY A 390 42.55 -30.70 21.52
N GLY A 391 41.81 -31.71 21.05
CA GLY A 391 41.08 -32.68 21.86
C GLY A 391 39.57 -32.42 21.93
N THR A 392 38.79 -33.16 21.13
CA THR A 392 37.35 -33.52 21.28
C THR A 392 36.35 -32.55 21.96
N ARG A 393 36.56 -31.23 21.97
CA ARG A 393 35.55 -30.25 22.42
C ARG A 393 35.64 -28.95 21.63
N GLN A 394 34.52 -28.59 20.99
CA GLN A 394 34.25 -27.25 20.43
C GLN A 394 33.26 -26.54 21.38
N LEU A 395 33.48 -25.24 21.63
CA LEU A 395 32.53 -24.32 22.24
C LEU A 395 32.23 -23.21 21.24
#